data_AF-A0A355CPT7-F1
#
_entry.id   AF-A0A355CPT7-F1
#
_cell.length_a   1.000
_cell.length_b   1.000
_cell.length_c   1.000
_cell.angle_alpha   90.00
_cell.angle_beta   90.00
_cell.angle_gamma   90.00
#
_symmetry.space_group_name_H-M   'P 1'
#
loop_
_entity.id
_entity.type
_entity.pdbx_description
1 polymer ?
#
loop_
_entity_poly.entity_id
_entity_poly.type
_entity_poly.pdbx_seq_one_letter_code
_entity_poly.pdbx_strand_id
1 'polypeptide(L)'
;MTTDSGQQRIGIFDSGVGGLTVLRELYRQLPNESILYFGDTARLPYGTRGAAEIVQFVREIMAWLVEQDVKMVIMACNTSSALAMEMVQAEFDIPVLGVILPGAQAAV
;
A
#
# COMPACT_ATOMS: atom_id res chain seq x y z
N MET A 1 -10.92 24.37 -3.30
CA MET A 1 -10.96 23.48 -4.47
C MET A 1 -11.31 22.09 -3.96
N THR A 2 -12.56 21.68 -4.12
CA THR A 2 -13.03 20.33 -3.80
C THR A 2 -12.69 19.45 -4.99
N THR A 3 -11.56 18.74 -4.94
CA THR A 3 -11.24 17.70 -5.91
C THR A 3 -12.31 16.62 -5.84
N ASP A 4 -12.90 16.29 -6.98
CA ASP A 4 -13.85 15.19 -7.13
C ASP A 4 -13.15 13.87 -6.79
N SER A 5 -13.47 13.32 -5.62
CA SER A 5 -12.86 12.10 -5.07
C SER A 5 -13.09 10.87 -5.95
N GLY A 6 -14.02 10.94 -6.91
CA GLY A 6 -14.34 9.87 -7.85
C GLY A 6 -13.26 9.58 -8.89
N GLN A 7 -12.32 10.49 -9.14
CA GLN A 7 -11.32 10.38 -10.21
C GLN A 7 -9.89 10.13 -9.72
N GLN A 8 -9.67 10.10 -8.41
CA GLN A 8 -8.35 9.87 -7.80
C GLN A 8 -7.98 8.38 -7.79
N ARG A 9 -6.69 8.09 -8.00
CA ARG A 9 -6.18 6.71 -8.12
C ARG A 9 -6.13 5.99 -6.78
N ILE A 10 -6.25 4.67 -6.80
CA ILE A 10 -5.88 3.81 -5.67
C ILE A 10 -4.36 3.57 -5.75
N GLY A 11 -3.63 3.94 -4.70
CA GLY A 11 -2.22 3.60 -4.56
C GLY A 11 -2.07 2.15 -4.10
N ILE A 12 -1.13 1.41 -4.68
CA ILE A 12 -0.70 0.10 -4.19
C ILE A 12 0.81 0.16 -3.98
N PHE A 13 1.26 -0.33 -2.84
CA PHE A 13 2.68 -0.47 -2.54
C PHE A 13 3.04 -1.92 -2.18
N ASP A 14 4.11 -2.42 -2.79
CA ASP A 14 4.79 -3.67 -2.41
C ASP A 14 6.32 -3.46 -2.39
N SER A 15 7.01 -4.33 -1.65
CA SER A 15 8.48 -4.40 -1.64
C SER A 15 9.07 -4.72 -3.02
N GLY A 16 8.30 -5.27 -3.96
CA GLY A 16 8.75 -5.56 -5.31
C GLY A 16 7.59 -5.86 -6.26
N VAL A 17 7.63 -7.03 -6.88
CA VAL A 17 6.64 -7.49 -7.87
C VAL A 17 5.61 -8.48 -7.29
N GLY A 18 5.76 -8.90 -6.03
CA GLY A 18 4.85 -9.86 -5.40
C GLY A 18 3.43 -9.32 -5.24
N GLY A 19 3.32 -8.01 -5.02
CA GLY A 19 2.06 -7.28 -4.94
C GLY A 19 1.25 -7.25 -6.22
N LEU A 20 1.80 -7.68 -7.36
CA LEU A 20 1.04 -7.83 -8.61
C LEU A 20 -0.10 -8.86 -8.48
N THR A 21 -0.01 -9.78 -7.53
CA THR A 21 -1.10 -10.71 -7.18
C THR A 21 -2.32 -9.97 -6.61
N VAL A 22 -2.10 -8.99 -5.73
CA VAL A 22 -3.13 -8.10 -5.18
C VAL A 22 -3.68 -7.19 -6.27
N LEU A 23 -2.80 -6.61 -7.10
CA LEU A 23 -3.22 -5.77 -8.25
C LEU A 23 -4.15 -6.52 -9.19
N ARG A 24 -3.82 -7.77 -9.53
CA ARG A 24 -4.64 -8.61 -10.40
C ARG A 24 -6.06 -8.79 -9.83
N GLU A 25 -6.16 -9.01 -8.53
CA GLU A 25 -7.45 -9.21 -7.87
C GLU A 25 -8.25 -7.91 -7.78
N LEU A 26 -7.59 -6.77 -7.60
CA LEU A 26 -8.23 -5.45 -7.65
C LEU A 26 -8.80 -5.15 -9.03
N TYR A 27 -8.07 -5.42 -10.12
CA TYR A 27 -8.64 -5.27 -11.45
C TYR A 27 -9.84 -6.18 -11.71
N ARG A 28 -9.87 -7.35 -11.09
CA ARG A 28 -11.00 -8.28 -11.21
C ARG A 28 -12.26 -7.77 -10.48
N GLN A 29 -12.09 -7.20 -9.29
CA GLN A 29 -13.21 -6.75 -8.45
C GLN A 29 -13.62 -5.30 -8.67
N LEU A 30 -12.68 -4.44 -9.04
CA LEU A 30 -12.82 -3.00 -9.23
C LEU A 30 -12.34 -2.59 -10.63
N PRO A 31 -12.98 -3.06 -11.71
CA PRO A 31 -12.48 -2.87 -13.08
C PRO A 31 -12.44 -1.42 -13.57
N ASN A 32 -13.16 -0.52 -12.90
CA ASN A 32 -13.25 0.89 -13.26
C ASN A 32 -12.31 1.79 -12.45
N GLU A 33 -11.57 1.22 -11.49
CA GLU A 33 -10.66 1.99 -10.66
C GLU A 33 -9.32 2.22 -11.37
N SER A 34 -8.80 3.45 -11.27
CA SER A 34 -7.45 3.76 -11.73
C SER A 34 -6.46 3.43 -10.62
N ILE A 35 -5.40 2.67 -10.95
CA ILE A 35 -4.44 2.19 -9.95
C ILE A 35 -3.05 2.75 -10.24
N LEU A 36 -2.37 3.21 -9.19
CA LEU A 36 -0.95 3.55 -9.19
C LEU A 36 -0.20 2.50 -8.38
N TYR A 37 0.65 1.71 -9.03
CA TYR A 37 1.46 0.68 -8.37
C TYR A 37 2.90 1.15 -8.15
N PHE A 38 3.38 1.06 -6.91
CA PHE A 38 4.76 1.29 -6.52
C PHE A 38 5.39 -0.03 -6.04
N GLY A 39 6.45 -0.46 -6.73
CA GLY A 39 7.25 -1.62 -6.34
C GLY A 39 8.66 -1.21 -5.96
N ASP A 40 9.04 -1.42 -4.70
CA ASP A 40 10.33 -0.99 -4.16
C ASP A 40 11.50 -1.94 -4.45
N THR A 41 11.66 -2.29 -5.73
CA THR A 41 12.62 -3.33 -6.15
C THR A 41 14.08 -2.99 -5.84
N ALA A 42 14.41 -1.70 -5.69
CA ALA A 42 15.76 -1.22 -5.39
C ALA A 42 16.25 -1.60 -3.98
N ARG A 43 15.33 -1.86 -3.02
CA ARG A 43 15.67 -2.11 -1.61
C ARG A 43 15.36 -3.54 -1.14
N LEU A 44 14.98 -4.42 -2.07
CA LEU A 44 14.77 -5.84 -1.79
C LEU A 44 16.02 -6.54 -1.21
N PRO A 45 15.83 -7.63 -0.42
CA PRO A 45 14.57 -8.10 0.13
C PRO A 45 14.23 -7.39 1.45
N TYR A 46 12.94 -7.10 1.68
CA TYR A 46 12.48 -6.49 2.94
C TYR A 46 12.62 -7.44 4.14
N GLY A 47 12.50 -8.75 3.93
CA GLY A 47 12.51 -9.74 5.01
C GLY A 47 13.81 -9.82 5.82
N THR A 48 14.92 -9.28 5.31
CA THR A 48 16.22 -9.27 6.00
C THR A 48 16.54 -7.93 6.65
N ARG A 49 15.64 -6.95 6.56
CA ARG A 49 15.83 -5.58 7.03
C ARG A 49 15.31 -5.40 8.45
N GLY A 50 15.85 -4.41 9.16
CA GLY A 50 15.36 -4.08 10.51
C GLY A 50 13.99 -3.39 10.47
N ALA A 51 13.19 -3.55 11.53
CA ALA A 51 11.86 -2.93 11.59
C ALA A 51 11.88 -1.41 11.40
N ALA A 52 12.84 -0.71 12.02
CA ALA A 52 13.00 0.74 11.88
C ALA A 52 13.34 1.16 10.44
N GLU A 53 14.13 0.36 9.73
CA GLU A 53 14.51 0.60 8.33
C GLU A 53 13.29 0.40 7.41
N ILE A 54 12.52 -0.68 7.63
CA ILE A 54 11.27 -0.92 6.89
C ILE A 54 10.29 0.23 7.10
N VAL A 55 10.08 0.64 8.34
CA VAL A 55 9.25 1.79 8.68
C VAL A 55 9.66 3.04 7.88
N GLN A 56 10.96 3.33 7.82
CA GLN A 56 11.45 4.48 7.06
C GLN A 56 11.12 4.36 5.57
N PHE A 57 11.36 3.19 4.97
CA PHE A 57 11.04 2.98 3.55
C PHE A 57 9.55 3.16 3.27
N VAL A 58 8.69 2.62 4.14
CA VAL A 58 7.24 2.78 3.99
C VAL A 58 6.84 4.25 4.08
N ARG A 59 7.40 5.03 5.03
CA ARG A 59 7.11 6.47 5.14
C ARG A 59 7.48 7.24 3.88
N GLU A 60 8.67 7.00 3.32
CA GLU A 60 9.13 7.63 2.08
C GLU A 60 8.18 7.33 0.91
N ILE A 61 7.73 6.08 0.81
CA ILE A 61 6.82 5.63 -0.25
C ILE A 61 5.41 6.21 -0.05
N MET A 62 4.91 6.23 1.19
CA MET A 62 3.61 6.81 1.52
C MET A 62 3.57 8.31 1.22
N ALA A 63 4.61 9.05 1.60
CA ALA A 63 4.73 10.47 1.27
C ALA A 63 4.67 10.68 -0.24
N TRP A 64 5.45 9.90 -1.01
CA TRP A 64 5.42 9.98 -2.47
C TRP A 64 4.05 9.63 -3.07
N LEU A 65 3.37 8.59 -2.57
CA LEU A 65 2.04 8.20 -3.04
C LEU A 65 0.99 9.29 -2.78
N VAL A 66 1.05 9.93 -1.62
CA VAL A 66 0.17 11.06 -1.28
C VAL A 66 0.42 12.24 -2.22
N GLU A 67 1.68 12.54 -2.57
CA GLU A 67 2.02 13.55 -3.58
C GLU A 67 1.48 13.23 -4.99
N GLN A 68 1.14 11.96 -5.28
CA GLN A 68 0.50 11.56 -6.55
C GLN A 68 -1.03 11.66 -6.53
N ASP A 69 -1.61 12.32 -5.51
CA ASP A 69 -3.06 12.52 -5.33
C ASP A 69 -3.87 11.20 -5.34
N VAL A 70 -3.37 10.18 -4.64
CA VAL A 70 -4.13 8.93 -4.42
C VAL A 70 -5.23 9.13 -3.38
N LYS A 71 -6.41 8.54 -3.60
CA LYS A 71 -7.53 8.60 -2.63
C LYS A 71 -7.37 7.64 -1.45
N MET A 72 -6.57 6.60 -1.63
CA MET A 72 -6.26 5.59 -0.60
C MET A 72 -5.01 4.81 -0.99
N VAL A 73 -4.41 4.10 -0.03
CA VAL A 73 -3.28 3.19 -0.28
C VAL A 73 -3.58 1.78 0.21
N ILE A 74 -3.17 0.79 -0.59
CA ILE A 74 -3.16 -0.63 -0.25
C ILE A 74 -1.71 -1.10 -0.10
N MET A 75 -1.34 -1.50 1.12
CA MET A 75 -0.08 -2.16 1.42
C MET A 75 -0.19 -3.64 1.06
N ALA A 76 0.32 -4.02 -0.12
CA ALA A 76 0.23 -5.37 -0.66
C ALA A 76 1.30 -6.33 -0.12
N CYS A 77 2.33 -5.82 0.55
CA CYS A 77 3.37 -6.63 1.18
C CYS A 77 2.99 -7.03 2.61
N ASN A 78 3.02 -8.33 2.92
CA ASN A 78 2.80 -8.82 4.29
C ASN A 78 3.81 -8.26 5.29
N THR A 79 5.10 -8.24 4.94
CA THR A 79 6.18 -7.79 5.84
C THR A 79 6.02 -6.32 6.22
N SER A 80 5.77 -5.44 5.25
CA SER A 80 5.57 -4.01 5.56
C SER A 80 4.26 -3.77 6.30
N SER A 81 3.18 -4.49 5.95
CA SER A 81 1.89 -4.41 6.66
C SER A 81 2.03 -4.82 8.13
N ALA A 82 2.84 -5.85 8.43
CA ALA A 82 3.05 -6.30 9.80
C ALA A 82 3.84 -5.31 10.66
N LEU A 83 4.75 -4.54 10.05
CA LEU A 83 5.72 -3.71 10.78
C LEU A 83 5.38 -2.22 10.82
N ALA A 84 4.65 -1.70 9.83
CA ALA A 84 4.47 -0.26 9.64
C ALA A 84 3.01 0.22 9.64
N MET A 85 2.02 -0.67 9.62
CA MET A 85 0.60 -0.30 9.43
C MET A 85 0.09 0.72 10.44
N GLU A 86 0.21 0.44 11.74
CA GLU A 86 -0.32 1.31 12.80
C GLU A 86 0.29 2.71 12.74
N MET A 87 1.60 2.77 12.46
CA MET A 87 2.32 4.01 12.34
C MET A 87 1.85 4.84 11.14
N VAL A 88 1.75 4.23 9.96
CA VAL A 88 1.33 4.98 8.76
C VAL A 88 -0.12 5.42 8.84
N GLN A 89 -0.99 4.63 9.47
CA GLN A 89 -2.37 5.04 9.72
C GLN A 89 -2.47 6.23 10.70
N ALA A 90 -1.50 6.37 11.61
CA ALA A 90 -1.43 7.53 12.51
C ALA A 90 -0.79 8.77 11.88
N GLU A 91 0.07 8.59 10.87
CA GLU A 91 0.84 9.68 10.24
C GLU A 91 0.19 10.26 8.98
N PHE A 92 -0.67 9.51 8.30
CA PHE A 92 -1.29 9.90 7.03
C PHE A 92 -2.81 9.91 7.13
N ASP A 93 -3.45 10.99 6.68
CA ASP A 93 -4.91 11.17 6.76
C ASP A 93 -5.70 10.35 5.71
N ILE A 94 -5.03 9.78 4.71
CA ILE A 94 -5.67 8.95 3.69
C ILE A 94 -5.93 7.53 4.21
N PRO A 95 -7.00 6.85 3.78
CA PRO A 95 -7.22 5.45 4.15
C PRO A 95 -6.06 4.56 3.71
N VAL A 96 -5.47 3.83 4.66
CA VAL A 96 -4.44 2.80 4.41
C VAL A 96 -4.97 1.43 4.81
N LEU A 97 -5.03 0.52 3.84
CA LEU A 97 -5.44 -0.87 4.04
C LEU A 97 -4.26 -1.81 3.86
N GLY A 98 -4.25 -2.91 4.62
CA GLY A 98 -3.26 -3.99 4.47
C GLY A 98 -3.90 -5.33 4.14
N VAL A 99 -3.06 -6.30 3.81
CA VAL A 99 -3.48 -7.63 3.39
C VAL A 99 -3.66 -8.64 4.53
N ILE A 100 -3.11 -8.36 5.72
CA ILE A 100 -3.13 -9.29 6.87
C ILE A 100 -4.54 -9.42 7.46
N LEU A 101 -5.20 -8.31 7.80
CA LEU A 101 -6.51 -8.34 8.46
C LEU A 101 -7.59 -9.01 7.59
N PRO A 102 -7.75 -8.68 6.28
CA PRO A 102 -8.71 -9.39 5.42
C PRO A 102 -8.41 -10.89 5.30
N GLY A 103 -7.12 -11.27 5.23
CA GLY A 103 -6.71 -12.67 5.19
C GLY A 103 -7.08 -13.42 6.48
N ALA A 104 -6.87 -12.79 7.64
CA ALA A 104 -7.26 -13.35 8.93
C ALA A 104 -8.78 -13.48 9.08
N GLN A 105 -9.55 -12.48 8.63
CA GLN A 105 -11.01 -12.51 8.66
C GLN A 105 -11.60 -13.61 7.76
N ALA A 106 -10.99 -13.88 6.62
CA ALA A 106 -11.45 -14.93 5.71
C ALA A 106 -11.16 -16.36 6.20
N ALA A 107 -10.32 -16.52 7.22
CA ALA A 107 -9.92 -17.82 7.75
C ALA A 107 -10.88 -18.38 8.84
N VAL A 108 -11.83 -17.57 9.31
CA VAL A 108 -12.76 -17.90 10.40
C VAL A 108 -14.21 -17.86 9.97
#